data_AF-A0A0H2M1D6-F1
#
_entry.id   AF-A0A0H2M1D6-F1
#
_cell.length_a   1.000
_cell.length_b   1.000
_cell.length_c   1.000
_cell.angle_alpha   90.00
_cell.angle_beta   90.00
_cell.angle_gamma   90.00
#
_symmetry.space_group_name_H-M   'P 1'
#
loop_
_entity.id
_entity.type
_entity.pdbx_description
1 polymer ?
#
loop_
_entity_poly.entity_id
_entity_poly.type
_entity_poly.pdbx_seq_one_letter_code
_entity_poly.pdbx_strand_id
1 'polypeptide(L)'
;MPNPKAPGSSRHAVERALDESKQVKKAVEEAADELALVHVVLDKGVARDGRSDDLDRAIEQTDQIEKKLSKSVDLLEKVAEALESESNKKAP
;
A
#
# COMPACT_ATOMS: atom_id res chain seq x y z
N MET A 1 -28.13 4.07 -33.21
CA MET A 1 -27.56 4.33 -31.87
C MET A 1 -27.86 3.12 -30.97
N PRO A 2 -26.85 2.40 -30.44
CA PRO A 2 -27.06 1.46 -29.34
C PRO A 2 -26.10 1.77 -28.16
N ASN A 3 -26.32 1.52 -26.87
CA ASN A 3 -27.42 1.07 -26.00
C ASN A 3 -26.94 1.45 -24.56
N PRO A 4 -27.79 1.75 -23.56
CA PRO A 4 -27.36 2.16 -22.22
C PRO A 4 -26.64 1.03 -21.48
N LYS A 5 -25.55 1.37 -20.79
CA LYS A 5 -24.73 0.46 -19.96
C LYS A 5 -25.60 -0.46 -19.11
N ALA A 6 -25.45 -1.76 -19.35
CA ALA A 6 -25.99 -2.80 -18.48
C ALA A 6 -25.37 -2.67 -17.06
N PRO A 7 -26.18 -2.79 -15.99
CA PRO A 7 -25.71 -2.69 -14.60
C PRO A 7 -24.70 -3.78 -14.21
N GLY A 8 -24.61 -4.88 -14.97
CA GLY A 8 -23.64 -5.97 -14.76
C GLY A 8 -22.17 -5.57 -14.99
N SER A 9 -21.88 -4.60 -15.87
CA SER A 9 -20.49 -4.16 -16.11
C SER A 9 -19.93 -3.31 -14.97
N SER A 10 -20.77 -2.69 -14.15
CA SER A 10 -20.31 -1.87 -13.01
C SER A 10 -19.93 -2.74 -11.81
N ARG A 11 -20.63 -3.84 -11.55
CA ARG A 11 -20.36 -4.71 -10.40
C ARG A 11 -19.03 -5.46 -10.56
N HIS A 12 -18.81 -6.04 -11.74
CA HIS A 12 -17.54 -6.68 -12.07
C HIS A 12 -16.35 -5.69 -12.12
N ALA A 13 -16.59 -4.42 -12.45
CA ALA A 13 -15.53 -3.41 -12.38
C ALA A 13 -15.17 -3.06 -10.93
N VAL A 14 -16.15 -3.01 -10.02
CA VAL A 14 -15.93 -2.77 -8.59
C VAL A 14 -15.25 -3.96 -7.92
N GLU A 15 -15.67 -5.19 -8.23
CA GLU A 15 -15.03 -6.42 -7.73
C GLU A 15 -13.56 -6.51 -8.17
N ARG A 16 -13.25 -6.23 -9.44
CA ARG A 16 -11.86 -6.19 -9.91
C ARG A 16 -11.03 -5.09 -9.24
N ALA A 17 -11.59 -3.89 -9.09
CA ALA A 17 -10.90 -2.80 -8.39
C ALA A 17 -10.62 -3.15 -6.91
N LEU A 18 -11.51 -3.90 -6.27
CA LEU A 18 -11.33 -4.39 -4.91
C LEU A 18 -10.20 -5.43 -4.83
N ASP A 19 -10.16 -6.38 -5.76
CA ASP A 19 -9.10 -7.40 -5.81
C ASP A 19 -7.74 -6.77 -6.12
N GLU A 20 -7.68 -5.81 -7.05
CA GLU A 20 -6.48 -5.03 -7.35
C GLU A 20 -6.01 -4.23 -6.13
N SER A 21 -6.93 -3.57 -5.40
CA SER A 21 -6.61 -2.83 -4.18
C SER A 21 -6.02 -3.73 -3.09
N LYS A 22 -6.56 -4.95 -2.92
CA LYS A 22 -6.05 -5.95 -1.97
C LYS A 22 -4.64 -6.43 -2.35
N GLN A 23 -4.39 -6.67 -3.64
CA GLN A 23 -3.07 -7.08 -4.13
C GLN A 23 -2.03 -5.97 -3.93
N VAL A 24 -2.37 -4.72 -4.24
CA VAL A 24 -1.48 -3.57 -4.02
C VAL A 24 -1.23 -3.38 -2.52
N LYS A 25 -2.25 -3.52 -1.66
CA LYS A 25 -2.07 -3.46 -0.19
C LYS A 25 -1.03 -4.46 0.28
N LYS A 26 -1.14 -5.72 -0.12
CA LYS A 26 -0.19 -6.79 0.25
C LYS A 26 1.23 -6.50 -0.24
N ALA A 27 1.39 -6.04 -1.49
CA ALA A 27 2.70 -5.70 -2.04
C ALA A 27 3.35 -4.51 -1.30
N VAL A 28 2.54 -3.53 -0.89
CA VAL A 28 3.02 -2.38 -0.10
C VAL A 28 3.40 -2.79 1.32
N GLU A 29 2.64 -3.69 1.95
CA GLU A 29 2.97 -4.27 3.26
C GLU A 29 4.30 -5.04 3.20
N GLU A 30 4.47 -5.93 2.23
CA GLU A 30 5.70 -6.70 2.03
C GLU A 30 6.92 -5.78 1.80
N ALA A 31 6.76 -4.75 0.97
CA ALA A 31 7.83 -3.76 0.75
C ALA A 31 8.17 -2.96 2.02
N ALA A 32 7.18 -2.68 2.88
CA ALA A 32 7.41 -2.01 4.15
C ALA A 32 8.19 -2.89 5.13
N ASP A 33 7.83 -4.19 5.20
CA ASP A 33 8.50 -5.16 6.07
C ASP A 33 9.97 -5.41 5.64
N GLU A 34 10.22 -5.54 4.34
CA GLU A 34 11.58 -5.66 3.80
C GLU A 34 12.41 -4.41 4.10
N LEU A 35 11.80 -3.23 3.97
CA LEU A 35 12.47 -1.97 4.23
C LEU A 35 12.80 -1.80 5.72
N ALA A 36 11.90 -2.20 6.62
CA ALA A 36 12.13 -2.23 8.06
C ALA A 36 13.31 -3.13 8.44
N LEU A 37 13.46 -4.28 7.78
CA LEU A 37 14.61 -5.15 7.98
C LEU A 37 15.92 -4.44 7.58
N VAL A 38 15.93 -3.79 6.41
CA VAL A 38 17.10 -3.02 5.92
C VAL A 38 17.43 -1.89 6.89
N HIS A 39 16.43 -1.13 7.36
CA HIS A 39 16.61 -0.05 8.32
C HIS A 39 17.25 -0.56 9.62
N VAL A 40 16.75 -1.66 10.18
CA VAL A 40 17.31 -2.27 11.41
C VAL A 40 18.75 -2.74 11.19
N VAL A 41 19.07 -3.33 10.05
CA VAL A 41 20.43 -3.77 9.73
C VAL A 41 21.38 -2.58 9.57
N LEU A 42 20.95 -1.51 8.89
CA LEU A 42 21.76 -0.29 8.75
C LEU A 42 21.97 0.40 10.11
N ASP A 43 20.93 0.46 10.95
CA ASP A 43 21.00 1.09 12.27
C ASP A 43 21.71 0.24 13.33
N LYS A 44 21.77 -1.09 13.21
CA LYS A 44 22.48 -1.94 14.18
C LYS A 44 23.83 -2.44 13.71
N GLY A 45 24.05 -2.50 12.39
CA GLY A 45 25.23 -3.11 11.76
C GLY A 45 26.45 -2.21 11.73
N VAL A 46 26.30 -0.89 11.87
CA VAL A 46 27.41 0.07 11.83
C VAL A 46 27.47 0.85 13.13
N ALA A 47 28.59 0.72 13.85
CA ALA A 47 28.88 1.52 15.05
C ALA A 47 28.81 3.01 14.70
N ARG A 48 28.15 3.81 15.54
CA ARG A 48 27.85 5.22 15.29
C ARG A 48 29.10 6.05 14.94
N ASP A 49 30.26 5.72 15.53
CA ASP A 49 31.55 6.37 15.27
C ASP A 49 32.19 6.02 13.91
N GLY A 50 31.66 5.02 13.19
CA GLY A 50 32.09 4.61 11.86
C GLY A 50 31.06 4.86 10.76
N ARG A 51 29.93 5.53 11.07
CA ARG A 51 28.92 5.88 10.07
C ARG A 51 29.39 7.08 9.25
N SER A 52 29.18 6.97 7.94
CA SER A 52 29.23 8.12 7.03
C SER A 52 27.95 8.93 7.16
N ASP A 53 28.01 10.24 6.96
CA ASP A 53 26.83 11.12 6.83
C ASP A 53 25.83 10.61 5.76
N ASP A 54 26.33 9.93 4.72
CA ASP A 54 25.50 9.31 3.68
C ASP A 54 24.68 8.12 4.22
N LEU A 55 25.23 7.38 5.19
CA LEU A 55 24.54 6.24 5.82
C LEU A 55 23.44 6.74 6.75
N ASP A 56 23.70 7.78 7.55
CA ASP A 56 22.66 8.39 8.39
C ASP A 56 21.53 8.98 7.54
N ARG A 57 21.86 9.58 6.38
CA ARG A 57 20.85 10.04 5.43
C ARG A 57 20.04 8.90 4.82
N ALA A 58 20.68 7.77 4.49
CA ALA A 58 19.98 6.59 3.96
C ALA A 58 19.02 5.99 5.01
N ILE A 59 19.44 5.93 6.28
CA ILE A 59 18.60 5.50 7.41
C ILE A 59 17.37 6.40 7.53
N GLU A 60 17.53 7.71 7.51
CA GLU A 60 16.39 8.63 7.63
C GLU A 60 15.47 8.62 6.40
N GLN A 61 16.02 8.45 5.20
CA GLN A 61 15.21 8.26 3.99
C GLN A 61 14.37 6.98 4.07
N THR A 62 14.96 5.91 4.61
CA THR A 62 14.31 4.61 4.80
C THR A 62 13.12 4.74 5.76
N ASP A 63 13.30 5.38 6.92
CA ASP A 63 12.22 5.66 7.89
C ASP A 63 11.07 6.50 7.27
N GLN A 64 11.40 7.48 6.42
CA GLN A 64 10.37 8.25 5.72
C GLN A 64 9.59 7.43 4.69
N ILE A 65 10.23 6.50 4.01
CA ILE A 65 9.57 5.61 3.04
C ILE A 65 8.67 4.62 3.79
N GLU A 66 9.12 4.02 4.89
CA GLU A 66 8.29 3.16 5.76
C GLU A 66 7.00 3.88 6.17
N LYS A 67 7.11 5.12 6.69
CA LYS A 67 5.94 5.92 7.08
C LYS A 67 4.98 6.19 5.93
N LYS A 68 5.48 6.37 4.70
CA LYS A 68 4.63 6.56 3.50
C LYS A 68 3.96 5.26 3.08
N LEU A 69 4.65 4.13 3.17
CA LEU A 69 4.09 2.81 2.88
C LEU A 69 2.98 2.47 3.87
N SER A 70 3.19 2.64 5.18
CA SER A 70 2.13 2.41 6.17
C SER A 70 0.88 3.26 5.93
N LYS A 71 1.06 4.56 5.61
CA LYS A 71 -0.08 5.42 5.23
C LYS A 71 -0.79 4.97 3.96
N SER A 72 -0.04 4.39 3.01
CA SER A 72 -0.61 3.87 1.77
C SER A 72 -1.44 2.61 2.03
N VAL A 73 -1.00 1.75 2.94
CA VAL A 73 -1.78 0.59 3.43
C VAL A 73 -3.11 1.05 4.02
N ASP A 74 -3.10 2.05 4.92
CA ASP A 74 -4.31 2.61 5.54
C ASP A 74 -5.29 3.17 4.49
N LEU A 75 -4.76 3.83 3.45
CA LEU A 75 -5.58 4.38 2.36
C LEU A 75 -6.18 3.27 1.50
N LEU A 76 -5.40 2.23 1.18
CA LEU A 76 -5.87 1.09 0.40
C LEU A 76 -6.94 0.28 1.13
N GLU A 77 -6.84 0.19 2.46
CA GLU A 77 -7.88 -0.40 3.31
C GLU A 77 -9.18 0.40 3.26
N LYS A 78 -9.12 1.73 3.41
CA LYS A 78 -10.30 2.60 3.28
C LYS A 78 -10.94 2.52 1.90
N VAL A 79 -10.13 2.42 0.85
CA VAL A 79 -10.63 2.25 -0.53
C VAL A 79 -11.31 0.88 -0.68
N ALA A 80 -10.71 -0.18 -0.14
CA ALA A 80 -11.32 -1.51 -0.15
C ALA A 80 -12.67 -1.54 0.58
N GLU A 81 -12.75 -0.96 1.79
CA GLU A 81 -14.00 -0.85 2.55
C GLU A 81 -15.09 -0.04 1.82
N ALA A 82 -14.69 1.05 1.16
CA ALA A 82 -15.61 1.87 0.37
C ALA A 82 -16.14 1.10 -0.86
N LEU A 83 -15.27 0.36 -1.55
CA LEU A 83 -15.65 -0.48 -2.69
C LEU A 83 -16.58 -1.62 -2.26
N GLU A 84 -16.33 -2.24 -1.10
CA GLU A 84 -17.20 -3.27 -0.52
C GLU A 84 -18.58 -2.71 -0.15
N SER A 85 -18.62 -1.52 0.45
CA SER A 85 -19.86 -0.83 0.79
C SER A 85 -20.70 -0.49 -0.46
N GLU A 86 -20.06 0.00 -1.52
CA GLU A 86 -20.73 0.33 -2.78
C GLU A 86 -21.17 -0.92 -3.58
N SER A 87 -20.42 -2.02 -3.46
CA SER A 87 -20.81 -3.34 -3.94
C SER A 87 -22.09 -3.83 -3.25
N ASN A 88 -22.15 -3.72 -1.93
CA ASN A 88 -23.27 -4.22 -1.12
C ASN A 88 -24.53 -3.36 -1.26
N LYS A 89 -24.39 -2.03 -1.40
CA LYS A 89 -25.52 -1.12 -1.69
C LYS A 89 -26.15 -1.34 -3.07
N LYS A 90 -25.42 -1.93 -4.02
CA LYS A 90 -25.92 -2.29 -5.36
C LYS A 90 -26.47 -3.71 -5.46
N ALA A 91 -26.48 -4.48 -4.37
CA ALA A 91 -27.15 -5.77 -4.31
C ALA A 91 -28.66 -5.55 -4.04
N PRO A 92 -29.57 -5.93 -4.96
CA PRO A 92 -31.02 -5.94 -4.71
C PRO A 92 -31.43 -7.03 -3.70
#